data_AF-Q6FAJ6-F1
#
_entry.id   AF-Q6FAJ6-F1
#
_cell.length_a   1.000
_cell.length_b   1.000
_cell.length_c   1.000
_cell.angle_alpha   90.00
_cell.angle_beta   90.00
_cell.angle_gamma   90.00
#
_symmetry.space_group_name_H-M   'P 1'
#
loop_
_entity.id
_entity.type
_entity.pdbx_description
1 polymer ?
#
loop_
_entity_poly.entity_id
_entity_poly.type
_entity_poly.pdbx_seq_one_letter_code
_entity_poly.pdbx_strand_id
1 'polypeptide(L)'
;MMFIVKNIFVFLASIIALCLIVVILKNIGMNDILNISISSFVFGIFITLYFKEIKICVPAFFLFYTSLFFLSMSVEVILMLLISLLTFFIIKMMMPKLKKVNIQNIEIIKKVNN
;
A
#
# COMPACT_ATOMS: atom_id res chain seq x y z
N MET A 1 17.62 15.34 -8.06
CA MET A 1 17.49 14.25 -9.06
C MET A 1 17.52 12.85 -8.43
N MET A 2 18.48 12.54 -7.54
CA MET A 2 18.64 11.21 -6.91
C MET A 2 17.40 10.69 -6.14
N PHE A 3 16.62 11.57 -5.50
CA PHE A 3 15.39 11.19 -4.80
C PHE A 3 14.25 10.75 -5.75
N ILE A 4 14.15 11.34 -6.94
CA ILE A 4 13.12 10.99 -7.93
C ILE A 4 13.44 9.62 -8.55
N VAL A 5 14.70 9.39 -8.92
CA VAL A 5 15.14 8.10 -9.48
C VAL A 5 14.94 6.97 -8.48
N LYS A 6 15.28 7.20 -7.20
CA LYS A 6 15.02 6.23 -6.12
C LYS A 6 13.54 5.88 -5.99
N ASN A 7 12.66 6.88 -6.04
CA ASN A 7 11.22 6.68 -5.94
C ASN A 7 10.66 5.86 -7.10
N ILE A 8 11.12 6.13 -8.32
CA ILE A 8 10.74 5.36 -9.51
C ILE A 8 11.24 3.91 -9.37
N PHE A 9 12.48 3.72 -8.93
CA PHE A 9 13.05 2.38 -8.74
C PHE A 9 12.26 1.56 -7.71
N VAL A 10 11.95 2.16 -6.56
CA VAL A 10 11.16 1.48 -5.52
C VAL A 10 9.73 1.19 -6.01
N PHE A 11 9.15 2.08 -6.78
CA PHE A 11 7.84 1.85 -7.39
C PHE A 11 7.86 0.68 -8.36
N LEU A 12 8.84 0.63 -9.28
CA LEU A 12 9.03 -0.52 -10.19
C LEU A 12 9.24 -1.83 -9.42
N ALA A 13 10.09 -1.81 -8.38
CA ALA A 13 10.30 -2.98 -7.53
C ALA A 13 9.01 -3.45 -6.85
N SER A 14 8.15 -2.52 -6.41
CA SER A 14 6.85 -2.87 -5.82
C SER A 14 5.87 -3.50 -6.81
N ILE A 15 5.92 -3.11 -8.10
CA ILE A 15 5.13 -3.75 -9.15
C ILE A 15 5.60 -5.19 -9.37
N ILE A 16 6.91 -5.42 -9.45
CA ILE A 16 7.49 -6.77 -9.57
C ILE A 16 7.10 -7.62 -8.36
N ALA A 17 7.16 -7.07 -7.15
CA ALA A 17 6.75 -7.76 -5.94
C ALA A 17 5.25 -8.12 -5.95
N LEU A 18 4.38 -7.22 -6.42
CA LEU A 18 2.96 -7.50 -6.60
C LEU A 18 2.74 -8.67 -7.57
N CYS A 19 3.43 -8.67 -8.72
CA CYS A 19 3.34 -9.77 -9.68
C CYS A 19 3.78 -11.11 -9.07
N LEU A 20 4.88 -11.12 -8.32
CA LEU A 20 5.36 -12.33 -7.63
C LEU A 20 4.35 -12.85 -6.62
N ILE A 21 3.74 -11.96 -5.82
CA ILE A 21 2.71 -12.34 -4.84
C ILE A 21 1.51 -12.98 -5.55
N VAL A 22 1.02 -12.39 -6.64
CA VAL A 22 -0.11 -12.94 -7.41
C VAL A 22 0.19 -14.36 -7.91
N VAL A 23 1.39 -14.59 -8.46
CA VAL A 23 1.82 -15.91 -8.97
C VAL A 23 1.95 -16.92 -7.83
N ILE A 24 2.58 -16.56 -6.72
CA ILE A 24 2.75 -17.44 -5.56
C ILE A 24 1.37 -17.86 -5.01
N LEU A 25 0.48 -16.90 -4.81
CA LEU A 25 -0.86 -17.15 -4.29
C LEU A 25 -1.70 -18.01 -5.26
N LYS A 26 -1.53 -17.81 -6.56
CA LYS A 26 -2.18 -18.67 -7.57
C LYS A 26 -1.65 -20.11 -7.50
N ASN A 27 -0.35 -20.29 -7.33
CA ASN A 27 0.27 -21.62 -7.21
C ASN A 27 -0.14 -22.37 -5.94
N ILE A 28 -0.52 -21.66 -4.88
CA ILE A 28 -1.07 -22.25 -3.64
C ILE A 28 -2.54 -22.72 -3.85
N GLY A 29 -3.15 -22.42 -5.00
CA GLY A 29 -4.53 -22.79 -5.31
C GLY A 29 -5.57 -21.81 -4.77
N MET A 30 -5.16 -20.58 -4.46
CA MET A 30 -6.09 -19.57 -3.91
C MET A 30 -7.06 -19.06 -4.99
N ASN A 31 -8.32 -18.84 -4.59
CA ASN A 31 -9.35 -18.28 -5.48
C ASN A 31 -8.91 -16.92 -6.07
N ASP A 32 -9.27 -16.65 -7.31
CA ASP A 32 -8.81 -15.48 -8.06
C ASP A 32 -9.18 -14.16 -7.39
N ILE A 33 -10.42 -14.03 -6.93
CA ILE A 33 -10.88 -12.81 -6.23
C ILE A 33 -10.08 -12.58 -4.95
N LEU A 34 -9.84 -13.64 -4.16
CA LEU A 34 -9.07 -13.54 -2.92
C LEU A 34 -7.59 -13.25 -3.19
N ASN A 35 -7.03 -13.88 -4.22
CA ASN A 35 -5.65 -13.64 -4.66
C ASN A 35 -5.45 -12.17 -5.02
N ILE A 36 -6.29 -11.65 -5.90
CA ILE A 36 -6.23 -10.26 -6.36
C ILE A 36 -6.47 -9.29 -5.20
N SER A 37 -7.39 -9.62 -4.29
CA SER A 37 -7.69 -8.79 -3.11
C SER A 37 -6.51 -8.72 -2.13
N ILE A 38 -5.91 -9.86 -1.79
CA ILE A 38 -4.76 -9.92 -0.88
C ILE A 38 -3.54 -9.25 -1.51
N SER A 39 -3.29 -9.53 -2.80
CA SER A 39 -2.17 -8.94 -3.54
C SER A 39 -2.27 -7.41 -3.59
N SER A 40 -3.44 -6.87 -3.92
CA SER A 40 -3.69 -5.42 -3.96
C SER A 40 -3.65 -4.75 -2.58
N PHE A 41 -4.05 -5.46 -1.53
CA PHE A 41 -3.90 -5.01 -0.15
C PHE A 41 -2.42 -4.89 0.24
N VAL A 42 -1.62 -5.94 0.00
CA VAL A 42 -0.18 -5.93 0.32
C VAL A 42 0.56 -4.85 -0.47
N PHE A 43 0.25 -4.69 -1.75
CA PHE A 43 0.79 -3.60 -2.57
C PHE A 43 0.39 -2.22 -2.04
N GLY A 44 -0.87 -2.04 -1.66
CA GLY A 44 -1.38 -0.83 -1.01
C GLY A 44 -0.61 -0.47 0.26
N ILE A 45 -0.30 -1.46 1.10
CA ILE A 45 0.53 -1.27 2.30
C ILE A 45 1.92 -0.76 1.91
N PHE A 46 2.60 -1.45 0.99
CA PHE A 46 3.98 -1.11 0.59
C PHE A 46 4.10 0.31 0.07
N ILE A 47 3.23 0.70 -0.87
CA ILE A 47 3.22 2.04 -1.45
C ILE A 47 2.93 3.10 -0.39
N THR A 48 1.94 2.85 0.47
CA THR A 48 1.54 3.79 1.52
C THR A 48 2.66 4.02 2.54
N LEU A 49 3.33 2.96 2.98
CA LEU A 49 4.42 3.07 3.95
C LEU A 49 5.66 3.74 3.38
N TYR A 50 5.96 3.52 2.10
CA TYR A 50 7.13 4.12 1.44
C TYR A 50 6.91 5.61 1.16
N PHE A 51 5.85 5.96 0.44
CA PHE A 51 5.64 7.35 -0.01
C PHE A 51 5.03 8.25 1.06
N LYS A 52 4.16 7.71 1.92
CA LYS A 52 3.47 8.39 3.05
C LYS A 52 2.60 9.60 2.68
N GLU A 53 2.85 10.25 1.56
CA GLU A 53 2.14 11.45 1.11
C GLU A 53 1.04 11.11 0.12
N ILE A 54 -0.14 11.69 0.34
CA ILE A 54 -1.31 11.51 -0.53
C ILE A 54 -1.03 11.99 -1.96
N LYS A 55 -0.26 13.08 -2.11
CA LYS A 55 0.12 13.70 -3.38
C LYS A 55 0.95 12.79 -4.27
N ILE A 56 1.57 11.75 -3.71
CA ILE A 56 2.41 10.81 -4.45
C ILE A 56 1.73 9.43 -4.52
N CYS A 57 1.18 8.92 -3.41
CA CYS A 57 0.49 7.63 -3.37
C CYS A 57 -0.68 7.53 -4.34
N VAL A 58 -1.61 8.49 -4.29
CA VAL A 58 -2.85 8.40 -5.07
C VAL A 58 -2.54 8.45 -6.57
N PRO A 59 -1.74 9.41 -7.08
CA PRO A 59 -1.34 9.39 -8.49
C PRO A 59 -0.59 8.12 -8.89
N ALA A 60 0.26 7.56 -8.02
CA ALA A 60 0.98 6.32 -8.31
C ALA A 60 0.02 5.12 -8.46
N PHE A 61 -1.00 5.01 -7.60
CA PHE A 61 -2.05 3.99 -7.75
C PHE A 61 -2.84 4.17 -9.04
N PHE A 62 -3.28 5.38 -9.34
CA PHE A 62 -4.00 5.66 -10.59
C PHE A 62 -3.15 5.35 -11.81
N LEU A 63 -1.90 5.81 -11.84
CA LEU A 63 -1.00 5.56 -12.97
C LEU A 63 -0.81 4.05 -13.20
N PHE A 64 -0.55 3.28 -12.14
CA PHE A 64 -0.38 1.83 -12.25
C PHE A 64 -1.67 1.13 -12.68
N TYR A 65 -2.77 1.33 -11.96
CA TYR A 65 -4.01 0.59 -12.21
C TYR A 65 -4.71 1.03 -13.48
N THR A 66 -4.61 2.28 -13.90
CA THR A 66 -5.10 2.71 -15.22
C THR A 66 -4.29 2.06 -16.33
N SER A 67 -2.96 2.00 -16.20
CA SER A 67 -2.11 1.29 -17.18
C SER A 67 -2.46 -0.20 -17.23
N LEU A 68 -2.65 -0.83 -16.08
CA LEU A 68 -3.04 -2.23 -15.97
C LEU A 68 -4.43 -2.49 -16.56
N PHE A 69 -5.37 -1.56 -16.35
CA PHE A 69 -6.72 -1.64 -16.90
C PHE A 69 -6.73 -1.54 -18.43
N PHE A 70 -5.95 -0.64 -19.02
CA PHE A 70 -5.82 -0.57 -20.47
C PHE A 70 -5.17 -1.82 -21.07
N LEU A 71 -4.28 -2.49 -20.32
CA LEU A 71 -3.64 -3.72 -20.77
C LEU A 71 -4.60 -4.93 -20.70
N SER A 72 -5.35 -5.06 -19.61
CA SER A 72 -6.16 -6.26 -19.33
C SER A 72 -7.65 -6.12 -19.68
N MET A 73 -8.16 -4.89 -19.80
CA MET A 73 -9.58 -4.55 -19.94
C MET A 73 -10.48 -5.27 -18.91
N SER A 74 -9.97 -5.47 -17.69
CA SER A 74 -10.59 -6.32 -16.67
C SER A 74 -11.15 -5.50 -15.49
N VAL A 75 -12.36 -5.86 -15.05
CA VAL A 75 -13.06 -5.19 -13.94
C VAL A 75 -12.36 -5.47 -12.61
N GLU A 76 -11.65 -6.58 -12.49
CA GLU A 76 -10.85 -6.94 -11.33
C GLU A 76 -9.78 -5.88 -11.03
N VAL A 77 -9.27 -5.19 -12.05
CA VAL A 77 -8.31 -4.08 -11.85
C VAL A 77 -8.95 -2.90 -11.11
N ILE A 78 -10.23 -2.63 -11.34
CA ILE A 78 -10.98 -1.60 -10.62
C ILE A 78 -11.12 -1.99 -9.14
N LEU A 79 -11.38 -3.27 -8.88
CA LEU A 79 -11.42 -3.80 -7.52
C LEU A 79 -10.06 -3.65 -6.82
N MET A 80 -8.96 -3.97 -7.51
CA MET A 80 -7.61 -3.78 -6.96
C MET A 80 -7.33 -2.33 -6.58
N LEU A 81 -7.68 -1.38 -7.45
CA LEU A 81 -7.53 0.05 -7.19
C LEU A 81 -8.30 0.46 -5.93
N LEU A 82 -9.55 0.01 -5.80
CA LEU A 82 -10.39 0.33 -4.65
C LEU A 82 -9.79 -0.21 -3.34
N ILE A 83 -9.30 -1.44 -3.35
CA ILE A 83 -8.65 -2.07 -2.18
C ILE A 83 -7.37 -1.31 -1.80
N SER A 84 -6.52 -0.94 -2.76
CA SER A 84 -5.31 -0.18 -2.47
C SER A 84 -5.62 1.23 -1.92
N LEU A 85 -6.64 1.91 -2.44
CA LEU A 85 -7.10 3.20 -1.90
C LEU A 85 -7.64 3.05 -0.48
N LEU A 86 -8.48 2.04 -0.20
CA LEU A 86 -8.97 1.75 1.15
C LEU A 86 -7.81 1.49 2.11
N THR A 87 -6.84 0.68 1.69
CA THR A 87 -5.63 0.38 2.47
C THR A 87 -4.88 1.66 2.84
N PHE A 88 -4.71 2.58 1.88
CA PHE A 88 -4.08 3.87 2.11
C PHE A 88 -4.83 4.69 3.18
N PHE A 89 -6.16 4.80 3.07
CA PHE A 89 -6.98 5.54 4.03
C PHE A 89 -6.94 4.93 5.43
N ILE A 90 -7.04 3.60 5.54
CA ILE A 90 -6.96 2.88 6.81
C ILE A 90 -5.63 3.17 7.51
N ILE A 91 -4.51 2.99 6.79
CA ILE A 91 -3.17 3.27 7.35
C ILE A 91 -3.06 4.72 7.77
N LYS A 92 -3.51 5.67 6.94
CA LYS A 92 -3.47 7.10 7.27
C LYS A 92 -4.30 7.47 8.48
N MET A 93 -5.43 6.82 8.72
CA MET A 93 -6.25 7.03 9.92
C MET A 93 -5.61 6.41 11.17
N MET A 94 -4.93 5.27 11.05
CA MET A 94 -4.32 4.55 12.18
C MET A 94 -2.97 5.15 12.63
N MET A 95 -2.14 5.59 11.69
CA MET A 95 -0.80 6.12 11.96
C MET A 95 -0.75 7.29 12.99
N PRO A 96 -1.63 8.31 12.94
CA PRO A 96 -1.65 9.37 13.95
C PRO A 96 -2.17 8.88 15.31
N LYS A 97 -3.04 7.88 15.35
CA LYS A 97 -3.52 7.28 16.61
C LYS A 97 -2.37 6.55 17.34
N LEU A 98 -1.54 5.82 16.60
CA LEU A 98 -0.35 5.14 17.14
C LEU A 98 0.67 6.13 17.72
N LYS A 99 0.90 7.27 17.06
CA LYS A 99 1.79 8.31 17.60
C LYS A 99 1.28 8.92 18.92
N LYS A 100 -0.03 9.18 19.02
CA LYS A 100 -0.63 9.78 20.23
C LYS A 100 -0.52 8.86 21.45
N VAL A 101 -0.78 7.56 21.28
CA VAL A 101 -0.66 6.56 22.37
C VAL A 101 0.76 6.52 22.91
N ASN A 102 1.77 6.56 22.03
CA ASN A 102 3.17 6.50 22.46
C ASN A 102 3.57 7.75 23.27
N ILE A 103 3.10 8.93 22.87
CA ILE A 103 3.38 10.19 23.59
C ILE A 103 2.70 10.19 24.97
N GLN A 104 1.44 9.77 25.06
CA GLN A 104 0.72 9.66 26.33
C GLN A 104 1.41 8.69 27.31
N ASN A 105 1.85 7.54 26.83
CA ASN A 105 2.56 6.56 27.67
C ASN A 105 3.90 7.12 28.19
N ILE A 106 4.65 7.87 27.37
CA ILE A 106 5.90 8.53 27.78
C ILE A 106 5.63 9.61 28.85
N GLU A 107 4.56 10.39 28.72
CA GLU A 107 4.17 11.39 29.71
C GLU A 107 3.74 10.77 31.05
N ILE A 108 3.02 9.64 31.01
CA ILE A 108 2.63 8.90 32.22
C ILE A 108 3.86 8.36 32.94
N ILE A 109 4.81 7.74 32.23
CA ILE A 109 6.05 7.21 32.84
C ILE A 109 6.88 8.35 33.48
N LYS A 110 6.97 9.51 32.83
CA LYS A 110 7.65 10.68 33.42
C LYS A 110 6.98 11.22 34.68
N LYS A 111 5.63 11.17 34.76
CA LYS A 111 4.89 11.59 35.95
C LYS A 111 5.00 10.61 37.12
N VAL A 112 5.24 9.33 36.86
CA VAL A 112 5.42 8.31 37.93
C VAL A 112 6.83 8.34 38.52
N ASN A 113 7.83 8.80 37.74
CA ASN A 113 9.23 8.85 38.16
C ASN A 113 9.66 10.21 38.78
N ASN A 114 8.76 11.19 38.88
CA ASN A 114 8.96 12.48 39.55
C ASN A 114 8.08 12.56 40.79
#